data_AF-A0A5E8A8J2-F1
#
_entry.id   AF-A0A5E8A8J2-F1
#
_cell.length_a   1.000
_cell.length_b   1.000
_cell.length_c   1.000
_cell.angle_alpha   90.00
_cell.angle_beta   90.00
_cell.angle_gamma   90.00
#
_symmetry.space_group_name_H-M   'P 1'
#
loop_
_entity.id
_entity.type
_entity.pdbx_description
1 polymer ?
#
loop_
_entity_poly.entity_id
_entity_poly.type
_entity_poly.pdbx_seq_one_letter_code
_entity_poly.pdbx_strand_id
1 'polypeptide(L)'
;MTYNSTIWLNDKKVDLTSANNLSTFDNYEQGILLFIKQWLSGANSFTLHTSGSTGIPKEIQVTRNQMIASAKATINFLKIAPGTPVTVCIDARYIGGKMQLVRALIHDLPLQIISPTTQLMNHLEALPSLGLISLVPVQLYNLLDAAPQILNKASAILIGGAPVQAIYLTKLTLTTPPVYHTYGMTETISHVALKLLNGEDISDEFKSLPGIELATDERECLVVSGGVTGNEPVTTNDIVELTSPSTFLWKGRYDNVVNSGGIKIFPEEVDKLIASELEAVVPGAQFFTSGVPDEKLGQRLVLCIESAQNIEVSGLIETLKAKLPAYHAPKHIYFLEHFIKTSSGKVDKLKTVDSVLS
;
A
#
# COMPACT_ATOMS: atom_id res chain seq x y z
N MET A 1 -5.11 -25.15 21.12
CA MET A 1 -5.81 -23.84 21.11
C MET A 1 -7.17 -24.08 20.50
N THR A 2 -8.23 -23.72 21.20
CA THR A 2 -9.59 -23.68 20.67
C THR A 2 -9.67 -22.40 19.84
N TYR A 3 -9.79 -22.52 18.53
CA TYR A 3 -10.02 -21.38 17.65
C TYR A 3 -11.53 -21.22 17.49
N ASN A 4 -12.00 -19.99 17.30
CA ASN A 4 -13.37 -19.71 16.90
C ASN A 4 -13.62 -20.42 15.57
N SER A 5 -14.37 -21.52 15.63
CA SER A 5 -14.62 -22.36 14.46
C SER A 5 -15.49 -21.67 13.44
N THR A 6 -16.09 -20.52 13.78
CA THR A 6 -17.05 -19.84 12.93
C THR A 6 -16.53 -18.49 12.44
N ILE A 7 -16.59 -18.30 11.12
CA ILE A 7 -16.26 -17.05 10.45
C ILE A 7 -17.50 -16.44 9.79
N TRP A 8 -17.46 -15.14 9.51
CA TRP A 8 -18.40 -14.48 8.62
C TRP A 8 -17.78 -14.34 7.24
N LEU A 9 -18.42 -14.92 6.23
CA LEU A 9 -18.00 -14.87 4.83
C LEU A 9 -19.13 -14.26 4.01
N ASN A 10 -18.91 -13.04 3.55
CA ASN A 10 -19.93 -12.13 3.07
C ASN A 10 -21.07 -12.06 4.11
N ASP A 11 -22.29 -12.35 3.72
CA ASP A 11 -23.47 -12.30 4.60
C ASP A 11 -23.75 -13.66 5.28
N LYS A 12 -22.83 -14.64 5.19
CA LYS A 12 -23.03 -16.01 5.67
C LYS A 12 -22.12 -16.33 6.85
N LYS A 13 -22.68 -17.01 7.84
CA LYS A 13 -21.93 -17.61 8.94
C LYS A 13 -21.46 -19.00 8.53
N VAL A 14 -20.15 -19.26 8.56
CA VAL A 14 -19.54 -20.51 8.10
C VAL A 14 -18.76 -21.17 9.25
N ASP A 15 -19.14 -22.39 9.60
CA ASP A 15 -18.39 -23.23 10.54
C ASP A 15 -17.30 -24.03 9.80
N LEU A 16 -16.05 -23.71 10.10
CA LEU A 16 -14.85 -24.28 9.50
C LEU A 16 -14.69 -25.78 9.79
N THR A 17 -15.35 -26.31 10.84
CA THR A 17 -15.28 -27.75 11.17
C THR A 17 -16.23 -28.60 10.32
N SER A 18 -17.31 -28.01 9.82
CA SER A 18 -18.35 -28.69 9.03
C SER A 18 -18.35 -28.32 7.55
N ALA A 19 -17.60 -27.29 7.14
CA ALA A 19 -17.45 -26.82 5.75
C ALA A 19 -16.64 -27.79 4.85
N ASN A 20 -17.08 -29.05 4.73
CA ASN A 20 -16.42 -30.07 3.90
C ASN A 20 -16.79 -29.97 2.42
N ASN A 21 -18.01 -29.52 2.10
CA ASN A 21 -18.43 -29.33 0.72
C ASN A 21 -18.13 -27.89 0.25
N LEU A 22 -17.08 -27.73 -0.56
CA LEU A 22 -16.67 -26.44 -1.11
C LEU A 22 -17.51 -26.01 -2.33
N SER A 23 -18.34 -26.89 -2.91
CA SER A 23 -19.06 -26.61 -4.16
C SER A 23 -20.15 -25.54 -4.04
N THR A 24 -20.54 -25.18 -2.82
CA THR A 24 -21.55 -24.14 -2.54
C THR A 24 -20.98 -22.72 -2.46
N PHE A 25 -19.66 -22.59 -2.58
CA PHE A 25 -18.91 -21.34 -2.50
C PHE A 25 -18.39 -20.95 -3.88
N ASP A 26 -18.24 -19.65 -4.13
CA ASP A 26 -17.60 -19.20 -5.37
C ASP A 26 -16.07 -19.46 -5.35
N ASN A 27 -15.39 -19.25 -6.49
CA ASN A 27 -13.95 -19.52 -6.61
C ASN A 27 -13.09 -18.73 -5.61
N TYR A 28 -13.49 -17.51 -5.25
CA TYR A 28 -12.76 -16.68 -4.30
C TYR A 28 -12.93 -17.21 -2.88
N GLU A 29 -14.18 -17.46 -2.48
CA GLU A 29 -14.55 -18.06 -1.20
C GLU A 29 -13.88 -19.43 -1.00
N GLN A 30 -13.88 -20.30 -2.03
CA GLN A 30 -13.18 -21.58 -1.99
C GLN A 30 -11.68 -21.41 -1.73
N GLY A 31 -11.02 -20.45 -2.39
CA GLY A 31 -9.60 -20.15 -2.18
C GLY A 31 -9.28 -19.75 -0.74
N ILE A 32 -10.14 -18.94 -0.11
CA ILE A 32 -10.02 -18.57 1.30
C ILE A 32 -10.15 -19.80 2.21
N LEU A 33 -11.21 -20.59 2.02
CA LEU A 33 -11.47 -21.76 2.85
C LEU A 33 -10.35 -22.80 2.72
N LEU A 34 -9.80 -22.99 1.53
CA LEU A 34 -8.63 -23.85 1.31
C LEU A 34 -7.39 -23.35 2.05
N PHE A 35 -7.11 -22.04 1.99
CA PHE A 35 -6.00 -21.45 2.75
C PHE A 35 -6.19 -21.64 4.26
N ILE A 36 -7.38 -21.35 4.80
CA ILE A 36 -7.68 -21.52 6.22
C ILE A 36 -7.53 -22.99 6.63
N LYS A 37 -8.05 -23.94 5.84
CA LYS A 37 -7.88 -25.38 6.10
C LYS A 37 -6.41 -25.80 6.11
N GLN A 38 -5.63 -25.32 5.14
CA GLN A 38 -4.18 -25.57 5.07
C GLN A 38 -3.47 -24.98 6.31
N TRP A 39 -3.88 -23.79 6.76
CA TRP A 39 -3.33 -23.19 7.97
C TRP A 39 -3.64 -24.01 9.22
N LEU A 40 -4.89 -24.46 9.36
CA LEU A 40 -5.36 -25.23 10.52
C LEU A 40 -4.84 -26.67 10.55
N SER A 41 -4.49 -27.25 9.40
CA SER A 41 -3.84 -28.58 9.33
C SER A 41 -2.39 -28.57 9.81
N GLY A 42 -1.82 -27.39 10.12
CA GLY A 42 -0.45 -27.26 10.59
C GLY A 42 0.58 -27.18 9.48
N ALA A 43 0.20 -26.79 8.26
CA ALA A 43 1.16 -26.57 7.18
C ALA A 43 2.27 -25.58 7.61
N ASN A 44 3.52 -25.94 7.28
CA ASN A 44 4.72 -25.18 7.64
C ASN A 44 5.17 -24.19 6.56
N SER A 45 4.62 -24.28 5.34
CA SER A 45 4.92 -23.37 4.23
C SER A 45 3.70 -23.10 3.37
N PHE A 46 3.74 -21.97 2.66
CA PHE A 46 2.67 -21.49 1.79
C PHE A 46 3.25 -20.88 0.51
N THR A 47 2.65 -21.19 -0.64
CA THR A 47 3.00 -20.58 -1.92
C THR A 47 2.23 -19.26 -2.09
N LEU A 48 2.96 -18.20 -2.42
CA LEU A 48 2.43 -16.89 -2.76
C LEU A 48 2.71 -16.55 -4.21
N HIS A 49 1.79 -15.83 -4.84
CA HIS A 49 1.99 -15.25 -6.16
C HIS A 49 2.19 -13.75 -6.02
N THR A 50 3.31 -13.25 -6.54
CA THR A 50 3.54 -11.81 -6.68
C THR A 50 2.95 -11.31 -7.98
N SER A 51 2.55 -10.04 -8.03
CA SER A 51 2.08 -9.42 -9.27
C SER A 51 3.18 -9.20 -10.31
N GLY A 52 4.47 -9.37 -9.95
CA GLY A 52 5.63 -9.17 -10.82
C GLY A 52 5.70 -7.77 -11.43
N SER A 53 6.70 -6.94 -11.09
CA SER A 53 6.89 -5.65 -11.78
C SER A 53 7.09 -5.80 -13.29
N THR A 54 7.53 -6.98 -13.73
CA THR A 54 7.72 -7.37 -15.15
C THR A 54 6.50 -8.03 -15.79
N GLY A 55 5.39 -8.17 -15.06
CA GLY A 55 4.14 -8.80 -15.55
C GLY A 55 4.12 -10.33 -15.51
N ILE A 56 5.23 -11.00 -15.17
CA ILE A 56 5.27 -12.45 -14.94
C ILE A 56 5.15 -12.70 -13.42
N PRO A 57 4.06 -13.34 -12.95
CA PRO A 57 3.92 -13.68 -11.55
C PRO A 57 5.06 -14.60 -11.09
N LYS A 58 5.78 -14.21 -10.05
CA LYS A 58 6.78 -15.08 -9.40
C LYS A 58 6.14 -15.77 -8.22
N GLU A 59 6.35 -17.08 -8.13
CA GLU A 59 6.01 -17.86 -6.94
C GLU A 59 7.06 -17.64 -5.85
N ILE A 60 6.60 -17.33 -4.64
CA ILE A 60 7.46 -17.18 -3.46
C ILE A 60 6.96 -18.17 -2.41
N GLN A 61 7.87 -18.98 -1.88
CA GLN A 61 7.60 -19.83 -0.72
C GLN A 61 7.83 -19.03 0.55
N VAL A 62 6.85 -19.05 1.45
CA VAL A 62 6.98 -18.43 2.78
C VAL A 62 6.71 -19.45 3.86
N THR A 63 7.40 -19.32 4.99
CA THR A 63 7.21 -20.22 6.12
C THR A 63 6.06 -19.75 7.01
N ARG A 64 5.43 -20.71 7.71
CA ARG A 64 4.43 -20.43 8.74
C ARG A 64 4.98 -19.48 9.81
N ASN A 65 6.25 -19.65 10.21
CA ASN A 65 6.89 -18.83 11.23
C ASN A 65 7.03 -17.37 10.79
N GLN A 66 7.37 -17.09 9.53
CA GLN A 66 7.41 -15.72 9.00
C GLN A 66 6.02 -15.07 9.04
N MET A 67 4.97 -15.80 8.66
CA MET A 67 3.60 -15.30 8.74
C MET A 67 3.15 -15.06 10.19
N ILE A 68 3.51 -15.96 11.12
CA ILE A 68 3.25 -15.76 12.57
C ILE A 68 3.98 -14.52 13.09
N ALA A 69 5.26 -14.34 12.72
CA ALA A 69 6.05 -13.19 13.15
C ALA A 69 5.42 -11.88 12.67
N SER A 70 5.03 -11.81 11.39
CA SER A 70 4.36 -10.63 10.83
C SER A 70 3.03 -10.35 11.54
N ALA A 71 2.20 -11.37 11.76
CA ALA A 71 0.91 -11.21 12.42
C ALA A 71 1.05 -10.72 13.88
N LYS A 72 1.96 -11.32 14.66
CA LYS A 72 2.24 -10.88 16.05
C LYS A 72 2.74 -9.45 16.09
N ALA A 73 3.64 -9.08 15.18
CA ALA A 73 4.20 -7.74 15.12
C ALA A 73 3.12 -6.68 14.87
N THR A 74 2.19 -6.93 13.92
CA THR A 74 1.04 -6.03 13.68
C THR A 74 0.14 -5.91 14.91
N ILE A 75 -0.28 -7.05 15.50
CA ILE A 75 -1.22 -7.06 16.63
C ILE A 75 -0.63 -6.36 17.86
N ASN A 76 0.66 -6.59 18.13
CA ASN A 76 1.36 -5.93 19.25
C ASN A 76 1.52 -4.42 19.02
N PHE A 77 1.91 -4.00 17.81
CA PHE A 77 2.09 -2.59 17.50
C PHE A 77 0.77 -1.82 17.64
N LEU A 78 -0.32 -2.36 17.07
CA LEU A 78 -1.64 -1.74 17.08
C LEU A 78 -2.41 -1.97 18.39
N LYS A 79 -1.87 -2.78 19.31
CA LYS A 79 -2.50 -3.14 20.60
C LYS A 79 -3.93 -3.67 20.41
N ILE A 80 -4.13 -4.54 19.42
CA ILE A 80 -5.47 -5.09 19.11
C ILE A 80 -5.94 -5.96 20.28
N ALA A 81 -7.12 -5.64 20.81
CA ALA A 81 -7.69 -6.33 21.95
C ALA A 81 -8.26 -7.71 21.57
N PRO A 82 -8.28 -8.68 22.50
CA PRO A 82 -9.02 -9.92 22.29
C PRO A 82 -10.49 -9.65 21.92
N GLY A 83 -11.02 -10.41 20.97
CA GLY A 83 -12.38 -10.24 20.48
C GLY A 83 -12.59 -9.10 19.47
N THR A 84 -11.59 -8.24 19.21
CA THR A 84 -11.66 -7.26 18.12
C THR A 84 -11.74 -7.99 16.78
N PRO A 85 -12.76 -7.77 15.94
CA PRO A 85 -12.86 -8.45 14.65
C PRO A 85 -11.75 -8.00 13.69
N VAL A 86 -11.39 -8.87 12.75
CA VAL A 86 -10.57 -8.52 11.59
C VAL A 86 -11.48 -8.52 10.36
N THR A 87 -11.67 -7.35 9.73
CA THR A 87 -12.44 -7.21 8.50
C THR A 87 -11.53 -7.30 7.28
N VAL A 88 -11.71 -8.35 6.48
CA VAL A 88 -10.96 -8.62 5.25
C VAL A 88 -11.79 -8.19 4.05
N CYS A 89 -11.40 -7.11 3.40
CA CYS A 89 -12.07 -6.60 2.18
C CYS A 89 -11.09 -6.31 1.03
N ILE A 90 -9.83 -6.71 1.21
CA ILE A 90 -8.80 -6.75 0.17
C ILE A 90 -8.60 -8.20 -0.28
N ASP A 91 -8.09 -8.37 -1.50
CA ASP A 91 -7.99 -9.67 -2.15
C ASP A 91 -7.03 -10.64 -1.43
N ALA A 92 -7.63 -11.68 -0.83
CA ALA A 92 -6.95 -12.76 -0.13
C ALA A 92 -6.25 -13.78 -1.04
N ARG A 93 -6.23 -13.58 -2.36
CA ARG A 93 -5.30 -14.31 -3.25
C ARG A 93 -3.86 -13.82 -3.04
N TYR A 94 -3.71 -12.53 -2.75
CA TYR A 94 -2.43 -11.88 -2.48
C TYR A 94 -2.11 -11.89 -0.98
N ILE A 95 -0.83 -11.68 -0.67
CA ILE A 95 -0.34 -11.79 0.70
C ILE A 95 -0.97 -10.78 1.66
N GLY A 96 -1.32 -9.57 1.17
CA GLY A 96 -1.98 -8.55 1.98
C GLY A 96 -3.31 -9.04 2.59
N GLY A 97 -4.15 -9.73 1.81
CA GLY A 97 -5.40 -10.31 2.29
C GLY A 97 -5.17 -11.61 3.10
N LYS A 98 -4.26 -12.50 2.66
CA LYS A 98 -3.90 -13.72 3.42
C LYS A 98 -3.44 -13.39 4.84
N MET A 99 -2.69 -12.31 5.01
CA MET A 99 -2.19 -11.91 6.32
C MET A 99 -3.27 -11.39 7.27
N GLN A 100 -4.41 -10.91 6.78
CA GLN A 100 -5.56 -10.63 7.64
C GLN A 100 -6.14 -11.92 8.23
N LEU A 101 -6.25 -12.97 7.41
CA LEU A 101 -6.69 -14.29 7.83
C LEU A 101 -5.75 -14.82 8.91
N VAL A 102 -4.44 -14.75 8.68
CA VAL A 102 -3.44 -15.22 9.66
C VAL A 102 -3.51 -14.43 10.97
N ARG A 103 -3.59 -13.08 10.92
CA ARG A 103 -3.74 -12.24 12.13
C ARG A 103 -4.90 -12.68 13.00
N ALA A 104 -6.06 -12.96 12.38
CA ALA A 104 -7.21 -13.44 13.11
C ALA A 104 -6.99 -14.84 13.68
N LEU A 105 -6.49 -15.77 12.87
CA LEU A 105 -6.31 -17.17 13.26
C LEU A 105 -5.31 -17.35 14.40
N ILE A 106 -4.20 -16.59 14.42
CA ILE A 106 -3.16 -16.79 15.46
C ILE A 106 -3.52 -16.15 16.82
N HIS A 107 -4.45 -15.20 16.85
CA HIS A 107 -4.88 -14.48 18.05
C HIS A 107 -6.33 -14.78 18.43
N ASP A 108 -6.97 -15.74 17.76
CA ASP A 108 -8.37 -16.12 17.98
C ASP A 108 -9.35 -14.93 17.86
N LEU A 109 -9.10 -14.07 16.88
CA LEU A 109 -9.96 -12.91 16.61
C LEU A 109 -11.12 -13.29 15.69
N PRO A 110 -12.32 -12.72 15.89
CA PRO A 110 -13.44 -12.91 14.97
C PRO A 110 -13.06 -12.47 13.54
N LEU A 111 -13.39 -13.28 12.54
CA LEU A 111 -13.05 -13.00 11.15
C LEU A 111 -14.31 -12.64 10.36
N GLN A 112 -14.28 -11.48 9.72
CA GLN A 112 -15.33 -10.97 8.83
C GLN A 112 -14.73 -10.78 7.45
N ILE A 113 -15.18 -11.53 6.45
CA ILE A 113 -14.59 -11.55 5.13
C ILE A 113 -15.63 -11.02 4.15
N ILE A 114 -15.25 -10.03 3.35
CA ILE A 114 -16.05 -9.44 2.28
C ILE A 114 -15.29 -9.68 0.97
N SER A 115 -15.97 -10.19 -0.04
CA SER A 115 -15.37 -10.34 -1.37
C SER A 115 -14.85 -8.99 -1.90
N PRO A 116 -13.65 -8.94 -2.53
CA PRO A 116 -13.00 -7.68 -2.88
C PRO A 116 -13.87 -6.83 -3.82
N THR A 117 -14.18 -5.62 -3.40
CA THR A 117 -14.98 -4.66 -4.17
C THR A 117 -14.52 -3.24 -3.84
N THR A 118 -14.71 -2.31 -4.78
CA THR A 118 -14.52 -0.87 -4.54
C THR A 118 -15.75 -0.24 -3.87
N GLN A 119 -16.89 -0.92 -3.87
CA GLN A 119 -18.15 -0.45 -3.28
C GLN A 119 -18.42 -1.18 -1.95
N LEU A 120 -17.72 -0.76 -0.89
CA LEU A 120 -17.79 -1.44 0.41
C LEU A 120 -18.93 -0.98 1.32
N MET A 121 -19.54 0.19 1.06
CA MET A 121 -20.41 0.88 2.00
C MET A 121 -21.52 -0.02 2.57
N ASN A 122 -22.33 -0.65 1.72
CA ASN A 122 -23.45 -1.49 2.15
C ASN A 122 -22.99 -2.69 2.99
N HIS A 123 -21.83 -3.29 2.65
CA HIS A 123 -21.29 -4.43 3.40
C HIS A 123 -20.78 -4.02 4.78
N LEU A 124 -20.12 -2.86 4.89
CA LEU A 124 -19.61 -2.35 6.17
C LEU A 124 -20.72 -1.81 7.07
N GLU A 125 -21.84 -1.36 6.50
CA GLU A 125 -22.95 -0.79 7.26
C GLU A 125 -23.65 -1.86 8.10
N ALA A 126 -23.80 -3.06 7.55
CA ALA A 126 -24.38 -4.21 8.23
C ALA A 126 -23.52 -4.72 9.41
N LEU A 127 -22.24 -4.37 9.48
CA LEU A 127 -21.34 -4.84 10.53
C LEU A 127 -21.42 -3.95 11.78
N PRO A 128 -21.52 -4.53 13.00
CA PRO A 128 -21.55 -3.75 14.24
C PRO A 128 -20.20 -3.12 14.59
N SER A 129 -19.10 -3.75 14.18
CA SER A 129 -17.73 -3.24 14.32
C SER A 129 -16.87 -3.78 13.18
N LEU A 130 -15.94 -2.95 12.71
CA LEU A 130 -14.95 -3.29 11.69
C LEU A 130 -13.60 -3.73 12.29
N GLY A 131 -13.38 -3.46 13.59
CA GLY A 131 -12.14 -3.79 14.29
C GLY A 131 -10.89 -3.39 13.51
N LEU A 132 -10.01 -4.35 13.21
CA LEU A 132 -8.89 -4.13 12.31
C LEU A 132 -9.34 -4.33 10.85
N ILE A 133 -9.36 -3.25 10.07
CA ILE A 133 -9.68 -3.28 8.64
C ILE A 133 -8.47 -2.87 7.80
N SER A 134 -8.31 -3.50 6.64
CA SER A 134 -7.30 -3.10 5.65
C SER A 134 -7.95 -2.76 4.34
N LEU A 135 -7.52 -1.64 3.74
CA LEU A 135 -8.08 -1.07 2.53
C LEU A 135 -6.96 -0.80 1.51
N VAL A 136 -7.31 -0.81 0.23
CA VAL A 136 -6.52 -0.15 -0.81
C VAL A 136 -6.97 1.32 -0.97
N PRO A 137 -6.15 2.23 -1.52
CA PRO A 137 -6.49 3.64 -1.60
C PRO A 137 -7.85 3.93 -2.25
N VAL A 138 -8.19 3.28 -3.36
CA VAL A 138 -9.49 3.48 -4.03
C VAL A 138 -10.69 3.12 -3.12
N GLN A 139 -10.56 2.10 -2.27
CA GLN A 139 -11.61 1.75 -1.31
C GLN A 139 -11.74 2.82 -0.22
N LEU A 140 -10.61 3.32 0.29
CA LEU A 140 -10.58 4.42 1.25
C LEU A 140 -11.23 5.68 0.65
N TYR A 141 -10.89 6.04 -0.58
CA TYR A 141 -11.40 7.25 -1.26
C TYR A 141 -12.91 7.22 -1.41
N ASN A 142 -13.44 6.11 -1.94
CA ASN A 142 -14.88 5.94 -2.09
C ASN A 142 -15.61 6.04 -0.74
N LEU A 143 -15.04 5.50 0.34
CA LEU A 143 -15.63 5.59 1.67
C LEU A 143 -15.56 7.01 2.25
N LEU A 144 -14.44 7.71 2.07
CA LEU A 144 -14.28 9.11 2.51
C LEU A 144 -15.21 10.07 1.76
N ASP A 145 -15.48 9.80 0.49
CA ASP A 145 -16.36 10.63 -0.35
C ASP A 145 -17.85 10.37 -0.07
N ALA A 146 -18.23 9.11 0.18
CA ALA A 146 -19.63 8.73 0.35
C ALA A 146 -20.10 8.76 1.81
N ALA A 147 -19.32 8.19 2.75
CA ALA A 147 -19.73 7.98 4.13
C ALA A 147 -18.53 7.81 5.08
N PRO A 148 -17.71 8.87 5.32
CA PRO A 148 -16.49 8.77 6.13
C PRO A 148 -16.76 8.24 7.55
N GLN A 149 -17.96 8.50 8.09
CA GLN A 149 -18.38 8.10 9.43
C GLN A 149 -18.35 6.58 9.65
N ILE A 150 -18.50 5.79 8.57
CA ILE A 150 -18.52 4.32 8.68
C ILE A 150 -17.17 3.77 9.14
N LEU A 151 -16.09 4.47 8.83
CA LEU A 151 -14.74 4.13 9.24
C LEU A 151 -14.57 4.22 10.76
N ASN A 152 -15.41 5.00 11.46
CA ASN A 152 -15.37 5.11 12.93
C ASN A 152 -15.81 3.84 13.66
N LYS A 153 -16.34 2.83 12.94
CA LYS A 153 -16.58 1.49 13.48
C LYS A 153 -15.29 0.65 13.60
N ALA A 154 -14.18 1.11 13.04
CA ALA A 154 -12.89 0.43 13.13
C ALA A 154 -12.14 0.78 14.42
N SER A 155 -11.29 -0.13 14.88
CA SER A 155 -10.29 0.10 15.92
C SER A 155 -8.98 0.62 15.35
N ALA A 156 -8.62 0.20 14.14
CA ALA A 156 -7.47 0.69 13.38
C ALA A 156 -7.68 0.40 11.88
N ILE A 157 -7.15 1.28 11.04
CA ILE A 157 -7.27 1.16 9.57
C ILE A 157 -5.87 1.07 8.98
N LEU A 158 -5.62 0.05 8.16
CA LEU A 158 -4.36 -0.11 7.43
C LEU A 158 -4.59 0.15 5.94
N ILE A 159 -3.80 1.04 5.35
CA ILE A 159 -3.84 1.39 3.93
C ILE A 159 -2.58 0.88 3.25
N GLY A 160 -2.74 0.00 2.27
CA GLY A 160 -1.61 -0.61 1.55
C GLY A 160 -1.80 -0.67 0.04
N GLY A 161 -0.75 -1.09 -0.66
CA GLY A 161 -0.79 -1.39 -2.10
C GLY A 161 -0.42 -0.23 -3.03
N ALA A 162 -0.63 1.01 -2.60
CA ALA A 162 -0.18 2.23 -3.29
C ALA A 162 -0.17 3.45 -2.34
N PRO A 163 0.56 4.52 -2.68
CA PRO A 163 0.53 5.76 -1.91
C PRO A 163 -0.87 6.38 -1.79
N VAL A 164 -1.12 7.04 -0.66
CA VAL A 164 -2.34 7.84 -0.44
C VAL A 164 -2.14 9.24 -1.04
N GLN A 165 -3.02 9.64 -1.94
CA GLN A 165 -3.05 10.98 -2.53
C GLN A 165 -3.27 12.06 -1.47
N ALA A 166 -2.54 13.17 -1.62
CA ALA A 166 -2.53 14.27 -0.66
C ALA A 166 -3.94 14.86 -0.41
N ILE A 167 -4.79 14.94 -1.44
CA ILE A 167 -6.15 15.48 -1.34
C ILE A 167 -7.05 14.70 -0.36
N TYR A 168 -6.77 13.41 -0.14
CA TYR A 168 -7.53 12.59 0.80
C TYR A 168 -6.99 12.64 2.24
N LEU A 169 -5.77 13.15 2.46
CA LEU A 169 -5.20 13.26 3.81
C LEU A 169 -6.01 14.22 4.68
N THR A 170 -6.49 15.33 4.12
CA THR A 170 -7.36 16.26 4.85
C THR A 170 -8.70 15.63 5.21
N LYS A 171 -9.26 14.78 4.35
CA LYS A 171 -10.52 14.05 4.61
C LYS A 171 -10.40 13.02 5.73
N LEU A 172 -9.20 12.54 6.04
CA LEU A 172 -8.98 11.63 7.17
C LEU A 172 -9.29 12.27 8.54
N THR A 173 -9.31 13.61 8.62
CA THR A 173 -9.75 14.34 9.81
C THR A 173 -11.22 14.10 10.17
N LEU A 174 -12.02 13.58 9.23
CA LEU A 174 -13.41 13.17 9.45
C LEU A 174 -13.53 11.80 10.14
N THR A 175 -12.40 11.14 10.39
CA THR A 175 -12.35 9.80 10.99
C THR A 175 -11.62 9.83 12.33
N THR A 176 -12.10 9.07 13.30
CA THR A 176 -11.53 8.97 14.64
C THR A 176 -10.49 7.87 14.84
N PRO A 177 -10.59 6.66 14.25
CA PRO A 177 -9.58 5.64 14.50
C PRO A 177 -8.26 5.98 13.81
N PRO A 178 -7.13 5.45 14.31
CA PRO A 178 -5.85 5.68 13.68
C PRO A 178 -5.80 5.01 12.30
N VAL A 179 -5.42 5.80 11.31
CA VAL A 179 -5.25 5.39 9.91
C VAL A 179 -3.76 5.33 9.62
N TYR A 180 -3.26 4.15 9.29
CA TYR A 180 -1.86 3.93 8.99
C TYR A 180 -1.65 3.61 7.52
N HIS A 181 -0.67 4.25 6.90
CA HIS A 181 -0.08 3.79 5.66
C HIS A 181 0.93 2.68 5.98
N THR A 182 0.83 1.56 5.28
CA THR A 182 1.74 0.44 5.43
C THR A 182 2.91 0.51 4.46
N TYR A 183 4.13 0.29 4.95
CA TYR A 183 5.30 0.02 4.11
C TYR A 183 5.69 -1.47 4.21
N GLY A 184 5.82 -2.14 3.07
CA GLY A 184 6.31 -3.50 2.96
C GLY A 184 6.06 -4.11 1.59
N MET A 185 6.51 -5.35 1.42
CA MET A 185 6.52 -6.08 0.15
C MET A 185 6.27 -7.57 0.36
N THR A 186 6.29 -8.36 -0.71
CA THR A 186 5.98 -9.80 -0.58
C THR A 186 7.14 -10.55 0.09
N GLU A 187 8.36 -10.11 -0.16
CA GLU A 187 9.62 -10.61 0.41
C GLU A 187 9.67 -10.41 1.94
N THR A 188 8.92 -9.43 2.46
CA THR A 188 8.75 -9.19 3.90
C THR A 188 7.44 -9.74 4.44
N ILE A 189 6.75 -10.60 3.69
CA ILE A 189 5.40 -11.12 3.91
C ILE A 189 4.33 -10.03 3.83
N SER A 190 4.39 -9.02 4.68
CA SER A 190 3.45 -7.92 4.69
C SER A 190 4.21 -6.64 5.01
N HIS A 191 3.54 -5.71 5.69
CA HIS A 191 4.16 -4.50 6.17
C HIS A 191 5.17 -4.77 7.29
N VAL A 192 6.24 -3.99 7.27
CA VAL A 192 7.32 -3.98 8.27
C VAL A 192 7.40 -2.66 8.99
N ALA A 193 6.75 -1.63 8.46
CA ALA A 193 6.65 -0.32 9.09
C ALA A 193 5.30 0.35 8.79
N LEU A 194 4.89 1.26 9.66
CA LEU A 194 3.63 2.00 9.60
C LEU A 194 3.89 3.50 9.74
N LYS A 195 3.20 4.31 8.94
CA LYS A 195 3.14 5.78 9.03
C LYS A 195 1.73 6.19 9.41
N LEU A 196 1.57 6.97 10.48
CA LEU A 196 0.27 7.48 10.90
C LEU A 196 -0.18 8.64 9.99
N LEU A 197 -1.44 8.63 9.54
CA LEU A 197 -1.98 9.59 8.58
C LEU A 197 -3.01 10.56 9.16
N ASN A 198 -3.49 10.34 10.39
CA ASN A 198 -4.44 11.21 11.09
C ASN A 198 -4.13 11.28 12.59
N GLY A 199 -4.71 12.25 13.29
CA GLY A 199 -4.51 12.48 14.73
C GLY A 199 -3.42 13.51 15.04
N GLU A 200 -2.98 13.56 16.29
CA GLU A 200 -2.02 14.57 16.77
C GLU A 200 -0.56 14.19 16.47
N ASP A 201 -0.25 12.90 16.43
CA ASP A 201 1.11 12.36 16.23
C ASP A 201 1.44 12.07 14.74
N ILE A 202 0.85 12.82 13.81
CA ILE A 202 1.13 12.63 12.36
C ILE A 202 2.60 12.95 12.10
N SER A 203 3.28 12.03 11.40
CA SER A 203 4.66 12.20 10.94
C SER A 203 4.79 11.70 9.51
N ASP A 204 5.74 12.24 8.75
CA ASP A 204 6.12 11.70 7.45
C ASP A 204 6.97 10.43 7.54
N GLU A 205 7.42 10.08 8.74
CA GLU A 205 8.24 8.91 9.01
C GLU A 205 7.42 7.62 9.08
N PHE A 206 8.03 6.55 8.60
CA PHE A 206 7.58 5.19 8.87
C PHE A 206 8.26 4.68 10.13
N LYS A 207 7.48 4.09 11.03
CA LYS A 207 7.97 3.41 12.24
C LYS A 207 7.93 1.91 12.04
N SER A 208 9.05 1.23 12.25
CA SER A 208 9.13 -0.22 12.14
C SER A 208 8.28 -0.93 13.19
N LEU A 209 7.77 -2.11 12.81
CA LEU A 209 7.08 -2.99 13.73
C LEU A 209 8.07 -3.62 14.74
N PRO A 210 7.58 -4.10 15.91
CA PRO A 210 8.43 -4.77 16.88
C PRO A 210 9.14 -6.00 16.27
N GLY A 211 10.45 -6.11 16.52
CA GLY A 211 11.29 -7.20 16.00
C GLY A 211 11.74 -7.04 14.55
N ILE A 212 11.53 -5.86 13.95
CA ILE A 212 12.10 -5.49 12.67
C ILE A 212 13.33 -4.63 12.90
N GLU A 213 14.45 -5.01 12.28
CA GLU A 213 15.68 -4.24 12.24
C GLU A 213 15.79 -3.51 10.90
N LEU A 214 16.29 -2.27 10.97
CA LEU A 214 16.48 -1.40 9.82
C LEU A 214 17.96 -1.07 9.64
N ALA A 215 18.42 -1.12 8.41
CA ALA A 215 19.73 -0.65 7.98
C ALA A 215 19.64 -0.05 6.57
N THR A 216 20.75 0.44 6.04
CA THR A 216 20.87 0.84 4.63
C THR A 216 22.07 0.17 3.98
N ASP A 217 21.99 -0.06 2.67
CA ASP A 217 23.14 -0.46 1.87
C ASP A 217 23.96 0.77 1.40
N GLU A 218 24.97 0.54 0.56
CA GLU A 218 25.83 1.60 0.00
C GLU A 218 25.09 2.59 -0.92
N ARG A 219 23.88 2.25 -1.37
CA ARG A 219 23.01 3.07 -2.21
C ARG A 219 22.00 3.86 -1.39
N GLU A 220 22.10 3.80 -0.06
CA GLU A 220 21.10 4.34 0.89
C GLU A 220 19.73 3.64 0.77
N CYS A 221 19.69 2.45 0.16
CA CYS A 221 18.46 1.67 0.05
C CYS A 221 18.20 0.93 1.36
N LEU A 222 16.93 0.91 1.78
CA LEU A 222 16.52 0.27 3.02
C LEU A 222 16.84 -1.23 2.98
N VAL A 223 17.45 -1.73 4.04
CA VAL A 223 17.65 -3.15 4.34
C VAL A 223 16.80 -3.48 5.56
N VAL A 224 15.99 -4.54 5.44
CA VAL A 224 15.07 -4.98 6.48
C VAL A 224 15.43 -6.41 6.88
N SER A 225 15.50 -6.69 8.19
CA SER A 225 15.65 -8.04 8.69
C SER A 225 14.75 -8.29 9.91
N GLY A 226 14.47 -9.56 10.20
CA GLY A 226 13.73 -9.99 11.38
C GLY A 226 12.93 -11.26 11.11
N GLY A 227 12.04 -11.63 12.04
CA GLY A 227 11.27 -12.89 11.92
C GLY A 227 10.46 -13.02 10.62
N VAL A 228 10.07 -11.90 10.00
CA VAL A 228 9.34 -11.87 8.71
C VAL A 228 10.22 -12.22 7.52
N THR A 229 11.53 -11.98 7.59
CA THR A 229 12.51 -12.32 6.55
C THR A 229 13.26 -13.61 6.85
N GLY A 230 12.85 -14.36 7.88
CA GLY A 230 13.62 -15.52 8.36
C GLY A 230 14.92 -15.11 9.07
N ASN A 231 15.01 -13.87 9.54
CA ASN A 231 16.19 -13.21 10.10
C ASN A 231 17.33 -12.98 9.09
N GLU A 232 17.07 -13.13 7.80
CA GLU A 232 18.01 -12.77 6.73
C GLU A 232 17.76 -11.33 6.27
N PRO A 233 18.80 -10.58 5.89
CA PRO A 233 18.64 -9.23 5.37
C PRO A 233 17.98 -9.24 3.98
N VAL A 234 16.91 -8.48 3.83
CA VAL A 234 16.25 -8.20 2.55
C VAL A 234 16.58 -6.76 2.16
N THR A 235 17.37 -6.60 1.10
CA THR A 235 17.70 -5.29 0.54
C THR A 235 16.62 -4.85 -0.42
N THR A 236 16.08 -3.66 -0.20
CA THR A 236 15.07 -3.06 -1.07
C THR A 236 15.73 -2.20 -2.17
N ASN A 237 14.92 -1.61 -3.03
CA ASN A 237 15.35 -0.55 -3.97
C ASN A 237 14.71 0.79 -3.58
N ASP A 238 14.37 0.96 -2.30
CA ASP A 238 13.75 2.16 -1.76
C ASP A 238 14.82 2.95 -0.99
N ILE A 239 15.15 4.16 -1.46
CA ILE A 239 16.08 5.05 -0.77
C ILE A 239 15.37 5.65 0.44
N VAL A 240 16.04 5.59 1.59
CA VAL A 240 15.51 6.08 2.85
C VAL A 240 16.55 6.87 3.63
N GLU A 241 16.08 7.74 4.51
CA GLU A 241 16.88 8.36 5.56
C GLU A 241 16.47 7.74 6.90
N LEU A 242 17.38 7.03 7.57
CA LEU A 242 17.13 6.50 8.91
C LEU A 242 17.20 7.65 9.92
N THR A 243 16.12 7.91 10.64
CA THR A 243 16.04 8.97 11.66
C THR A 243 16.22 8.42 13.07
N SER A 244 16.03 7.10 13.24
CA SER A 244 16.38 6.35 14.45
C SER A 244 16.58 4.87 14.09
N PRO A 245 16.98 4.01 15.05
CA PRO A 245 17.03 2.55 14.83
C PRO A 245 15.68 1.92 14.42
N SER A 246 14.56 2.63 14.59
CA SER A 246 13.21 2.11 14.31
C SER A 246 12.36 3.03 13.44
N THR A 247 12.91 4.11 12.89
CA THR A 247 12.16 5.07 12.08
C THR A 247 12.96 5.51 10.86
N PHE A 248 12.25 5.75 9.76
CA PHE A 248 12.87 6.23 8.53
C PHE A 248 11.92 7.12 7.72
N LEU A 249 12.52 8.05 6.98
CA LEU A 249 11.84 8.81 5.93
C LEU A 249 12.05 8.09 4.60
N TRP A 250 10.97 7.83 3.87
CA TRP A 250 11.06 7.28 2.51
C TRP A 250 11.22 8.42 1.50
N LYS A 251 12.32 8.37 0.73
CA LYS A 251 12.71 9.41 -0.23
C LYS A 251 12.21 9.09 -1.64
N GLY A 252 12.33 7.84 -2.07
CA GLY A 252 11.95 7.45 -3.43
C GLY A 252 12.50 6.08 -3.81
N ARG A 253 12.29 5.69 -5.06
CA ARG A 253 12.91 4.48 -5.63
C ARG A 253 14.29 4.81 -6.19
N TYR A 254 15.27 3.97 -5.89
CA TYR A 254 16.61 4.08 -6.48
C TYR A 254 16.56 4.11 -8.01
N ASP A 255 15.75 3.22 -8.59
CA ASP A 255 15.60 3.08 -10.04
C ASP A 255 14.88 4.28 -10.69
N ASN A 256 14.25 5.16 -9.91
CA ASN A 256 13.55 6.36 -10.39
C ASN A 256 14.36 7.66 -10.17
N VAL A 257 15.52 7.61 -9.50
CA VAL A 257 16.30 8.83 -9.23
C VAL A 257 16.74 9.47 -10.53
N VAL A 258 16.48 10.77 -10.66
CA VAL A 258 16.87 11.56 -11.82
C VAL A 258 18.18 12.28 -11.51
N ASN A 259 19.23 11.98 -12.26
CA ASN A 259 20.51 12.65 -12.14
C ASN A 259 20.59 13.79 -13.16
N SER A 260 20.28 15.01 -12.72
CA SER A 260 20.23 16.20 -13.58
C SER A 260 21.39 17.13 -13.28
N GLY A 261 22.42 17.13 -14.13
CA GLY A 261 23.60 17.98 -13.97
C GLY A 261 24.39 17.69 -12.69
N GLY A 262 24.41 16.42 -12.25
CA GLY A 262 25.06 15.99 -11.00
C GLY A 262 24.20 16.14 -9.74
N ILE A 263 22.96 16.65 -9.86
CA ILE A 263 22.01 16.76 -8.76
C ILE A 263 21.07 15.56 -8.79
N LYS A 264 20.96 14.84 -7.66
CA LYS A 264 19.96 13.80 -7.45
C LYS A 264 18.60 14.44 -7.18
N ILE A 265 17.63 14.18 -8.04
CA ILE A 265 16.24 14.60 -7.89
C ILE A 265 15.41 13.35 -7.67
N PHE A 266 14.59 13.36 -6.62
CA PHE A 266 13.65 12.30 -6.30
C PHE A 266 12.27 12.66 -6.86
N PRO A 267 11.81 12.03 -7.96
CA PRO A 267 10.52 12.35 -8.57
C PRO A 267 9.37 12.31 -7.57
N GLU A 268 9.38 11.35 -6.64
CA GLU A 268 8.31 11.20 -5.67
C GLU A 268 8.27 12.31 -4.61
N GLU A 269 9.39 13.00 -4.35
CA GLU A 269 9.39 14.21 -3.52
C GLU A 269 8.88 15.42 -4.30
N VAL A 270 9.28 15.53 -5.57
CA VAL A 270 8.77 16.58 -6.45
C VAL A 270 7.25 16.44 -6.63
N ASP A 271 6.75 15.22 -6.89
CA ASP A 271 5.33 14.92 -7.05
C ASP A 271 4.52 15.36 -5.83
N LYS A 272 5.03 15.13 -4.60
CA LYS A 272 4.39 15.59 -3.36
C LYS A 272 4.35 17.11 -3.26
N LEU A 273 5.44 17.79 -3.60
CA LEU A 273 5.56 19.25 -3.48
C LEU A 273 4.71 20.02 -4.50
N ILE A 274 4.43 19.44 -5.67
CA ILE A 274 3.64 20.08 -6.74
C ILE A 274 2.17 19.68 -6.74
N ALA A 275 1.77 18.74 -5.88
CA ALA A 275 0.43 18.15 -5.93
C ALA A 275 -0.69 19.18 -5.74
N SER A 276 -0.50 20.16 -4.85
CA SER A 276 -1.53 21.16 -4.56
C SER A 276 -1.72 22.16 -5.71
N GLU A 277 -0.64 22.46 -6.43
CA GLU A 277 -0.61 23.35 -7.59
C GLU A 277 -1.26 22.68 -8.78
N LEU A 278 -0.98 21.40 -9.00
CA LEU A 278 -1.61 20.64 -10.06
C LEU A 278 -3.09 20.42 -9.79
N GLU A 279 -3.49 20.18 -8.54
CA GLU A 279 -4.92 20.10 -8.20
C GLU A 279 -5.65 21.43 -8.46
N ALA A 280 -4.98 22.58 -8.27
CA ALA A 280 -5.57 23.89 -8.56
C ALA A 280 -5.72 24.18 -10.06
N VAL A 281 -4.83 23.63 -10.90
CA VAL A 281 -4.78 23.89 -12.35
C VAL A 281 -5.53 22.83 -13.15
N VAL A 282 -5.42 21.57 -12.74
CA VAL A 282 -6.04 20.40 -13.36
C VAL A 282 -6.64 19.48 -12.28
N PRO A 283 -7.79 19.87 -11.68
CA PRO A 283 -8.37 19.14 -10.57
C PRO A 283 -8.64 17.67 -10.90
N GLY A 284 -8.21 16.76 -10.01
CA GLY A 284 -8.43 15.33 -10.15
C GLY A 284 -7.60 14.61 -11.22
N ALA A 285 -6.69 15.29 -11.91
CA ALA A 285 -5.80 14.64 -12.88
C ALA A 285 -4.75 13.76 -12.19
N GLN A 286 -4.45 12.62 -12.83
CA GLN A 286 -3.26 11.85 -12.48
C GLN A 286 -2.04 12.55 -13.05
N PHE A 287 -0.95 12.57 -12.30
CA PHE A 287 0.32 13.10 -12.78
C PHE A 287 1.49 12.33 -12.16
N PHE A 288 2.65 12.45 -12.80
CA PHE A 288 3.92 12.03 -12.21
C PHE A 288 5.08 12.75 -12.89
N THR A 289 6.18 12.91 -12.16
CA THR A 289 7.46 13.33 -12.72
C THR A 289 8.35 12.13 -13.04
N SER A 290 9.22 12.30 -14.04
CA SER A 290 10.18 11.29 -14.47
C SER A 290 11.41 11.92 -15.11
N GLY A 291 12.52 11.19 -15.16
CA GLY A 291 13.73 11.59 -15.85
C GLY A 291 13.73 11.13 -17.30
N VAL A 292 14.15 12.00 -18.21
CA VAL A 292 14.39 11.66 -19.62
C VAL A 292 15.81 12.04 -20.02
N PRO A 293 16.44 11.35 -21.00
CA PRO A 293 17.78 11.70 -21.46
C PRO A 293 17.89 13.17 -21.89
N ASP A 294 19.02 13.80 -21.56
CA ASP A 294 19.36 15.16 -21.96
C ASP A 294 20.86 15.26 -22.23
N GLU A 295 21.25 15.85 -23.36
CA GLU A 295 22.66 15.93 -23.78
C GLU A 295 23.55 16.72 -22.81
N LYS A 296 22.99 17.72 -22.12
CA LYS A 296 23.76 18.62 -21.23
C LYS A 296 23.69 18.19 -19.78
N LEU A 297 22.52 17.73 -19.34
CA LEU A 297 22.24 17.40 -17.95
C LEU A 297 22.43 15.91 -17.64
N GLY A 298 22.63 15.07 -18.66
CA GLY A 298 22.54 13.61 -18.54
C GLY A 298 21.07 13.18 -18.53
N GLN A 299 20.31 13.65 -17.53
CA GLN A 299 18.86 13.54 -17.50
C GLN A 299 18.22 14.89 -17.17
N ARG A 300 17.04 15.16 -17.71
CA ARG A 300 16.18 16.28 -17.29
C ARG A 300 14.88 15.74 -16.70
N LEU A 301 14.35 16.44 -15.70
CA LEU A 301 13.04 16.11 -15.12
C LEU A 301 11.92 16.61 -16.05
N VAL A 302 10.91 15.79 -16.28
CA VAL A 302 9.68 16.15 -17.00
C VAL A 302 8.47 15.83 -16.13
N LEU A 303 7.35 16.51 -16.39
CA LEU A 303 6.06 16.27 -15.74
C LEU A 303 5.08 15.71 -16.77
N CYS A 304 4.45 14.59 -16.46
CA CYS A 304 3.38 14.00 -17.26
C CYS A 304 2.05 14.18 -16.54
N ILE A 305 1.02 14.64 -17.25
CA ILE A 305 -0.34 14.87 -16.73
C ILE A 305 -1.34 14.13 -17.61
N GLU A 306 -2.19 13.31 -16.99
CA GLU A 306 -3.30 12.63 -17.65
C GLU A 306 -4.50 13.58 -17.75
N SER A 307 -4.81 14.05 -18.96
CA SER A 307 -5.94 14.93 -19.24
C SER A 307 -6.38 14.77 -20.69
N ALA A 308 -7.67 14.50 -20.90
CA ALA A 308 -8.29 14.51 -22.23
C ALA A 308 -8.46 15.93 -22.81
N GLN A 309 -8.36 16.95 -21.96
CA GLN A 309 -8.45 18.34 -22.38
C GLN A 309 -7.05 18.93 -22.58
N ASN A 310 -6.89 19.70 -23.66
CA ASN A 310 -5.70 20.50 -23.89
C ASN A 310 -5.78 21.74 -22.99
N ILE A 311 -5.19 21.65 -21.80
CA ILE A 311 -5.23 22.71 -20.79
C ILE A 311 -4.04 23.62 -21.03
N GLU A 312 -4.32 24.91 -21.25
CA GLU A 312 -3.26 25.90 -21.31
C GLU A 312 -2.64 26.08 -19.92
N VAL A 313 -1.41 25.61 -19.77
CA VAL A 313 -0.63 25.72 -18.53
C VAL A 313 0.49 26.74 -18.64
N SER A 314 0.23 27.85 -19.35
CA SER A 314 1.17 28.95 -19.50
C SER A 314 1.65 29.43 -18.12
N GLY A 315 2.97 29.41 -17.90
CA GLY A 315 3.57 29.84 -16.64
C GLY A 315 3.61 28.79 -15.52
N LEU A 316 2.99 27.61 -15.69
CA LEU A 316 2.99 26.56 -14.66
C LEU A 316 4.42 26.15 -14.26
N ILE A 317 5.33 25.98 -15.22
CA ILE A 317 6.74 25.67 -14.92
C ILE A 317 7.37 26.74 -14.01
N GLU A 318 7.13 28.03 -14.25
CA GLU A 318 7.67 29.10 -13.41
C GLU A 318 7.01 29.11 -12.02
N THR A 319 5.71 28.82 -11.93
CA THR A 319 5.03 28.60 -10.64
C THR A 319 5.65 27.45 -9.85
N LEU A 320 5.88 26.30 -10.49
CA LEU A 320 6.51 25.14 -9.86
C LEU A 320 7.94 25.45 -9.43
N LYS A 321 8.70 26.14 -10.28
CA LYS A 321 10.08 26.56 -10.01
C LYS A 321 10.21 27.52 -8.83
N ALA A 322 9.21 28.34 -8.56
CA ALA A 322 9.19 29.21 -7.38
C ALA A 322 8.97 28.44 -6.06
N LYS A 323 8.41 27.21 -6.13
CA LYS A 323 8.10 26.38 -4.95
C LYS A 323 9.09 25.25 -4.73
N LEU A 324 9.69 24.75 -5.79
CA LEU A 324 10.62 23.63 -5.74
C LEU A 324 12.04 24.11 -5.40
N PRO A 325 12.87 23.24 -4.79
CA PRO A 325 14.30 23.51 -4.64
C PRO A 325 14.94 23.85 -5.98
N ALA A 326 16.06 24.58 -5.93
CA ALA A 326 16.82 24.92 -7.13
C ALA A 326 17.07 23.66 -7.98
N TYR A 327 16.91 23.80 -9.30
CA TYR A 327 17.08 22.74 -10.30
C TYR A 327 16.05 21.60 -10.30
N HIS A 328 15.11 21.55 -9.35
CA HIS A 328 14.09 20.48 -9.25
C HIS A 328 12.84 20.72 -10.10
N ALA A 329 12.68 21.91 -10.67
CA ALA A 329 11.55 22.22 -11.54
C ALA A 329 11.60 21.37 -12.83
N PRO A 330 10.47 20.75 -13.24
CA PRO A 330 10.35 20.11 -14.54
C PRO A 330 10.77 21.04 -15.67
N LYS A 331 11.51 20.51 -16.65
CA LYS A 331 11.95 21.26 -17.84
C LYS A 331 10.92 21.23 -18.96
N HIS A 332 9.94 20.32 -18.87
CA HIS A 332 8.86 20.17 -19.84
C HIS A 332 7.63 19.53 -19.20
N ILE A 333 6.46 19.80 -19.76
CA ILE A 333 5.18 19.21 -19.34
C ILE A 333 4.57 18.50 -20.55
N TYR A 334 4.20 17.23 -20.38
CA TYR A 334 3.51 16.43 -21.36
C TYR A 334 2.08 16.15 -20.90
N PHE A 335 1.11 16.40 -21.78
CA PHE A 335 -0.28 16.00 -21.59
C PHE A 335 -0.55 14.72 -22.38
N LEU A 336 -1.16 13.74 -21.72
CA LEU A 336 -1.59 12.51 -22.35
C LEU A 336 -3.07 12.30 -22.06
N GLU A 337 -3.84 11.84 -23.05
CA GLU A 337 -5.26 11.52 -22.84
C GLU A 337 -5.41 10.40 -21.79
N HIS A 338 -4.56 9.38 -21.88
CA HIS A 338 -4.50 8.26 -20.95
C HIS A 338 -3.06 7.82 -20.67
N PHE A 339 -2.76 7.52 -19.42
CA PHE A 339 -1.53 6.86 -19.02
C PHE A 339 -1.58 5.37 -19.35
N ILE A 340 -0.42 4.84 -19.73
CA ILE A 340 -0.26 3.40 -19.95
C ILE A 340 -0.29 2.71 -18.59
N LYS A 341 -1.10 1.66 -18.45
CA LYS A 341 -1.26 0.89 -17.21
C LYS A 341 -0.70 -0.52 -17.36
N THR A 342 -0.10 -1.02 -16.29
CA THR A 342 0.30 -2.43 -16.14
C THR A 342 -0.93 -3.34 -16.06
N SER A 343 -0.73 -4.66 -16.15
CA SER A 343 -1.81 -5.66 -15.92
C SER A 343 -2.45 -5.55 -14.53
N SER A 344 -1.73 -4.98 -13.56
CA SER A 344 -2.23 -4.70 -12.21
C SER A 344 -3.02 -3.38 -12.08
N GLY A 345 -3.20 -2.64 -13.18
CA GLY A 345 -3.90 -1.35 -13.22
C GLY A 345 -3.07 -0.15 -12.73
N LYS A 346 -1.83 -0.36 -12.29
CA LYS A 346 -0.90 0.72 -11.92
C LYS A 346 -0.34 1.42 -13.16
N VAL A 347 -0.09 2.73 -13.08
CA VAL A 347 0.59 3.51 -14.13
C VAL A 347 1.99 2.94 -14.39
N ASP A 348 2.26 2.60 -15.64
CA ASP A 348 3.58 2.24 -16.16
C ASP A 348 4.28 3.53 -16.61
N LYS A 349 4.97 4.18 -15.65
CA LYS A 349 5.60 5.49 -15.85
C LYS A 349 6.61 5.48 -17.01
N LEU A 350 7.40 4.40 -17.11
CA LEU A 350 8.42 4.27 -18.16
C LEU A 350 7.78 4.23 -19.55
N LYS A 351 6.84 3.30 -19.79
CA LYS A 351 6.17 3.22 -21.09
C LYS A 351 5.40 4.50 -21.43
N THR A 352 4.77 5.11 -20.42
CA THR A 352 4.04 6.37 -20.61
C THR A 352 4.98 7.48 -21.08
N VAL A 353 6.15 7.62 -20.45
CA VAL A 353 7.17 8.59 -20.85
C VAL A 353 7.74 8.27 -22.23
N ASP A 354 8.05 7.01 -22.52
CA ASP A 354 8.58 6.61 -23.82
C ASP A 354 7.61 6.99 -24.96
N SER A 355 6.30 6.88 -24.72
CA SER A 355 5.27 7.22 -25.72
C SER A 355 5.17 8.70 -26.10
N VAL A 356 5.77 9.60 -25.30
CA VAL A 356 5.82 11.04 -25.60
C VAL A 356 7.20 11.51 -26.06
N LEU A 357 8.19 10.60 -26.05
CA LEU A 357 9.54 10.84 -26.57
C LEU A 357 9.74 10.28 -27.98
N SER A 358 8.92 9.30 -28.38
CA SER A 358 8.80 8.80 -29.76
C SER A 358 8.01 9.74 -30.64
#